data_AF-Q1A7T5-F1
#
_entry.id   AF-Q1A7T5-F1
#
_cell.length_a   1.000
_cell.length_b   1.000
_cell.length_c   1.000
_cell.angle_alpha   90.00
_cell.angle_beta   90.00
_cell.angle_gamma   90.00
#
_symmetry.space_group_name_H-M   'P 1'
#
loop_
_entity.id
_entity.type
_entity.pdbx_description
1 polymer ?
#
loop_
_entity_poly.entity_id
_entity_poly.type
_entity_poly.pdbx_seq_one_letter_code
_entity_poly.pdbx_strand_id
1 'polypeptide(L)' 'SACADYHKNPSLSVFNDVMTPRNFDNAYYQNLPKGLGVLKSDRALVMDPRTRPYVELYARDQKVFFEAFGRAMEKLGLY' A
#
# COMPACT_ATOMS: atom_id res chain seq x y z
N SER A 1 11.35 16.62 -5.61
CA SER A 1 10.75 15.62 -4.71
C SER A 1 9.30 16.02 -4.45
N ALA A 2 8.37 15.07 -4.37
CA ALA A 2 6.96 15.38 -4.07
C ALA A 2 6.77 16.09 -2.72
N CYS A 3 7.73 15.94 -1.80
CA CYS A 3 7.75 16.61 -0.50
C CYS A 3 8.79 17.75 -0.42
N ALA A 4 9.15 18.42 -1.52
CA ALA A 4 10.24 19.40 -1.52
C ALA A 4 10.03 20.58 -0.55
N ASP A 5 8.79 21.01 -0.34
CA ASP A 5 8.45 22.20 0.46
C ASP A 5 7.89 21.89 1.85
N TYR A 6 8.08 20.67 2.36
CA TYR A 6 7.48 20.21 3.62
C TYR A 6 7.83 21.09 4.84
N HIS A 7 9.00 21.75 4.82
CA HIS A 7 9.42 22.69 5.88
C HIS A 7 8.60 23.98 5.92
N LYS A 8 8.03 24.41 4.78
CA LYS A 8 7.24 25.64 4.66
C LYS A 8 5.74 25.37 4.63
N ASN A 9 5.36 24.15 4.29
CA ASN A 9 3.99 23.72 4.17
C ASN A 9 3.73 22.45 5.01
N PRO A 10 3.38 22.60 6.30
CA PRO A 10 3.15 21.45 7.19
C PRO A 10 1.90 20.64 6.84
N SER A 11 1.00 21.17 6.00
CA SER A 11 -0.17 20.44 5.50
C SER A 11 0.08 19.75 4.16
N LEU A 12 1.30 19.83 3.62
CA LEU A 12 1.69 19.10 2.41
C LEU A 12 1.50 17.60 2.62
N SER A 13 0.76 16.98 1.71
CA SER A 13 0.54 15.54 1.68
C SER A 13 0.69 14.99 0.27
N VAL A 14 0.95 13.70 0.19
CA VAL A 14 1.03 12.94 -1.06
C VAL A 14 0.12 11.73 -0.94
N PHE A 15 -0.36 11.22 -2.06
CA PHE A 15 -1.16 10.00 -2.07
C PHE A 15 -0.27 8.79 -1.84
N ASN A 16 -0.71 7.87 -0.97
CA ASN A 16 -0.02 6.60 -0.72
C ASN A 16 -0.06 5.67 -1.94
N ASP A 17 -1.06 5.82 -2.79
CA ASP A 17 -1.13 5.20 -4.12
C ASP A 17 -1.18 6.30 -5.18
N VAL A 18 -0.12 6.42 -5.98
CA VAL A 18 -0.03 7.43 -7.04
C VAL A 18 -0.74 7.02 -8.32
N MET A 19 -1.06 5.73 -8.49
CA MET A 19 -1.70 5.21 -9.70
C MET A 19 -3.21 5.34 -9.63
N THR A 20 -3.81 5.02 -8.47
CA THR A 20 -5.26 5.04 -8.26
C THR A 20 -5.64 5.71 -6.92
N PRO A 21 -5.25 6.98 -6.69
CA PRO A 21 -5.29 7.64 -5.38
C PRO A 21 -6.67 7.75 -4.69
N ARG A 22 -7.75 7.52 -5.43
CA ARG A 22 -9.14 7.61 -4.93
C ARG A 22 -9.88 6.28 -4.95
N ASN A 23 -9.24 5.21 -5.40
CA ASN A 23 -9.85 3.89 -5.48
C ASN A 23 -9.25 2.99 -4.41
N PHE A 24 -10.11 2.18 -3.80
CA PHE A 24 -9.66 1.06 -2.99
C PHE A 24 -9.53 -0.16 -3.90
N ASP A 25 -8.31 -0.43 -4.35
CA ASP A 25 -8.01 -1.50 -5.31
C ASP A 25 -6.63 -2.12 -5.02
N ASN A 26 -6.22 -3.11 -5.81
CA ASN A 26 -4.94 -3.78 -5.61
C ASN A 26 -3.75 -3.09 -6.31
N ALA A 27 -3.93 -1.90 -6.91
CA ALA A 27 -2.84 -1.17 -7.53
C ALA A 27 -1.75 -0.86 -6.49
N TYR A 28 -2.13 -0.62 -5.23
CA TYR A 28 -1.21 -0.52 -4.09
C TYR A 28 -0.16 -1.64 -4.09
N TYR A 29 -0.59 -2.91 -4.20
CA TYR A 29 0.32 -4.06 -4.21
C TYR A 29 1.07 -4.22 -5.54
N GLN A 30 0.45 -3.84 -6.67
CA GLN A 30 1.12 -3.85 -7.98
C GLN A 30 2.26 -2.82 -8.09
N ASN A 31 2.20 -1.78 -7.25
CA ASN A 31 3.15 -0.67 -7.24
C ASN A 31 4.39 -0.95 -6.40
N LEU A 32 4.29 -1.80 -5.37
CA LEU A 32 5.42 -2.07 -4.45
C LEU A 32 6.66 -2.64 -5.17
N PRO A 33 6.54 -3.66 -6.04
CA PRO A 33 7.70 -4.20 -6.76
C PRO A 33 8.32 -3.21 -7.75
N LYS A 34 7.56 -2.21 -8.21
CA LYS A 34 8.02 -1.15 -9.11
C LYS A 34 8.75 -0.02 -8.37
N GLY A 35 8.89 -0.12 -7.04
CA GLY A 35 9.50 0.92 -6.22
C GLY A 35 8.61 2.15 -6.02
N LEU A 36 7.30 2.03 -6.26
CA LEU A 36 6.33 3.13 -6.16
C LEU A 36 5.63 3.21 -4.79
N GLY A 37 6.07 2.45 -3.79
CA GLY A 37 5.63 2.62 -2.40
C GLY A 37 6.17 3.92 -1.80
N VAL A 38 5.33 4.66 -1.07
CA VAL A 38 5.65 5.99 -0.54
C VAL A 38 6.41 5.91 0.78
N LEU A 39 6.01 4.97 1.64
CA LEU A 39 6.59 4.80 2.96
C LEU A 39 7.68 3.72 2.94
N LYS A 40 8.63 3.83 3.89
CA LYS A 40 9.63 2.78 4.11
C LYS A 40 8.97 1.43 4.45
N SER A 41 7.84 1.45 5.15
CA SER A 41 7.04 0.26 5.47
C SER A 41 6.46 -0.42 4.23
N ASP A 42 6.03 0.34 3.22
CA ASP A 42 5.51 -0.22 1.97
C ASP A 42 6.61 -1.02 1.25
N ARG A 43 7.82 -0.46 1.19
CA ARG A 43 8.98 -1.16 0.62
C ARG A 43 9.38 -2.39 1.44
N ALA A 44 9.24 -2.34 2.77
CA ALA A 44 9.55 -3.48 3.62
C ALA A 44 8.68 -4.71 3.29
N LEU A 45 7.41 -4.50 2.91
CA LEU A 45 6.49 -5.59 2.55
C LEU A 45 6.98 -6.43 1.36
N VAL A 46 7.56 -5.78 0.34
CA VAL A 46 8.04 -6.49 -0.86
C VAL A 46 9.48 -7.02 -0.70
N MET A 47 10.27 -6.46 0.21
CA MET A 47 11.65 -6.87 0.45
C MET A 47 11.78 -8.02 1.45
N ASP A 48 10.85 -8.14 2.40
CA ASP A 48 10.89 -9.21 3.39
C ASP A 48 10.34 -10.52 2.79
N PRO A 49 11.11 -11.64 2.82
CA PRO A 49 10.66 -12.92 2.28
C PRO A 49 9.37 -13.46 2.88
N ARG A 50 9.03 -13.06 4.12
CA ARG A 50 7.81 -13.48 4.82
C ARG A 50 6.57 -12.83 4.26
N THR A 51 6.69 -11.59 3.78
CA THR A 51 5.55 -10.79 3.30
C THR A 51 5.48 -10.72 1.77
N ARG A 52 6.61 -10.88 1.07
CA ARG A 52 6.69 -10.82 -0.39
C ARG A 52 5.67 -11.74 -1.11
N PRO A 53 5.46 -13.01 -0.71
CA PRO A 53 4.47 -13.86 -1.37
C PRO A 53 3.04 -13.31 -1.30
N TYR A 54 2.68 -12.62 -0.21
CA TYR A 54 1.37 -11.99 -0.08
C TYR A 54 1.25 -10.74 -0.94
N VAL A 55 2.31 -9.94 -1.05
CA VAL A 55 2.36 -8.80 -1.99
C VAL A 55 2.14 -9.28 -3.42
N GLU A 56 2.86 -10.32 -3.85
CA GLU A 56 2.71 -10.91 -5.18
C GLU A 56 1.31 -11.48 -5.41
N LEU A 57 0.74 -12.15 -4.40
CA LEU A 57 -0.62 -12.68 -4.42
C LEU A 57 -1.68 -11.57 -4.60
N TYR A 58 -1.60 -10.51 -3.80
CA TYR A 58 -2.57 -9.43 -3.86
C TYR A 58 -2.42 -8.59 -5.13
N ALA A 59 -1.19 -8.42 -5.64
CA ALA A 59 -0.94 -7.75 -6.91
C ALA A 59 -1.54 -8.48 -8.12
N ARG A 60 -1.54 -9.83 -8.12
CA ARG A 60 -2.10 -10.64 -9.22
C ARG A 60 -3.62 -10.81 -9.14
N ASP A 61 -4.20 -10.79 -7.93
CA ASP A 61 -5.61 -11.10 -7.72
C ASP A 61 -6.25 -10.14 -6.70
N GLN A 62 -7.04 -9.21 -7.22
CA GLN A 62 -7.76 -8.22 -6.41
C GLN A 62 -8.84 -8.85 -5.54
N LYS A 63 -9.51 -9.92 -6.00
CA LYS A 63 -10.57 -10.56 -5.23
C LYS A 63 -9.98 -11.19 -3.96
N VAL A 64 -8.83 -11.86 -4.09
CA VAL A 64 -8.11 -12.43 -2.93
C VAL A 64 -7.65 -11.33 -1.97
N PHE A 65 -7.18 -10.18 -2.47
CA PHE A 65 -6.87 -9.04 -1.63
C PHE A 65 -8.10 -8.57 -0.84
N PHE A 66 -9.23 -8.32 -1.51
CA PHE A 66 -10.43 -7.82 -0.83
C PHE A 66 -10.97 -8.80 0.22
N GLU A 67 -10.96 -10.11 -0.07
CA GLU A 67 -11.34 -11.13 0.90
C GLU A 67 -10.41 -11.14 2.12
N ALA A 68 -9.10 -11.04 1.92
CA ALA A 68 -8.14 -10.98 3.01
C ALA A 68 -8.27 -9.69 3.83
N PHE A 69 -8.49 -8.55 3.16
CA PHE A 69 -8.70 -7.26 3.80
C PHE A 69 -9.97 -7.26 4.66
N GLY A 70 -11.09 -7.76 4.13
CA GLY A 70 -12.35 -7.88 4.87
C GLY A 70 -12.18 -8.66 6.17
N ARG A 71 -11.60 -9.87 6.10
CA ARG A 71 -11.33 -10.69 7.30
C ARG A 71 -10.39 -10.00 8.29
N ALA A 72 -9.37 -9.29 7.81
CA ALA A 72 -8.45 -8.57 8.67
C ALA A 72 -9.13 -7.40 9.40
N MET A 73 -10.02 -6.66 8.73
CA MET A 73 -10.76 -5.55 9.31
C MET A 73 -11.85 -6.01 10.28
N GLU A 74 -12.55 -7.12 9.96
CA GLU A 74 -13.46 -7.78 10.91
C GLU A 74 -12.71 -8.15 12.19
N LYS A 75 -11.56 -8.82 12.06
CA LYS A 75 -10.75 -9.21 13.21
C LYS A 75 -10.25 -8.00 14.01
N LEU A 76 -9.85 -6.92 13.33
CA LEU A 76 -9.40 -5.69 13.99
C LEU A 76 -10.52 -5.04 14.80
N GLY A 77 -11.76 -5.00 14.29
CA GLY A 77 -12.90 -4.38 14.96
C GLY A 77 -13.48 -5.20 16.13
N LEU A 78 -12.99 -6.42 16.36
CA LEU A 78 -13.33 -7.23 17.53
C LEU A 78 -12.46 -6.91 18.76
N TYR A 79 -11.43 -6.07 18.59
CA TYR A 79 -10.59 -5.53 19.66
C TYR A 79 -10.91 -4.06 19.91
#